data_AF-A0A443S7A7-F1
#
_entry.id   AF-A0A443S7A7-F1
#
_cell.length_a   1.000
_cell.length_b   1.000
_cell.length_c   1.000
_cell.angle_alpha   90.00
_cell.angle_beta   90.00
_cell.angle_gamma   90.00
#
_symmetry.space_group_name_H-M   'P 1'
#
loop_
_entity.id
_entity.type
_entity.pdbx_description
1 polymer ?
#
loop_
_entity_poly.entity_id
_entity_poly.type
_entity_poly.pdbx_seq_one_letter_code
_entity_poly.pdbx_strand_id
1 'polypeptide(L)'
;LSEWFPPYNVSNDFKPQFETEAEAALRSLGRNPKFDHFHKLRVQCGKRPKNASSNCKPNIEPCLFNLHVDPCEYNNVAKMYPKIVRKLWQKIILLNQTSVKPANTETDKCADPNLHENSWTYWTPKSC
;
A
#
# COMPACT_ATOMS: atom_id res chain seq x y z
N LEU A 1 -7.63 -14.23 -0.16
CA LEU A 1 -7.59 -12.78 -0.46
C LEU A 1 -8.91 -12.11 -0.07
N SER A 2 -9.35 -12.22 1.18
CA SER A 2 -10.67 -11.73 1.64
C SER A 2 -10.57 -10.80 2.85
N GLU A 3 -9.40 -10.21 3.08
CA GLU A 3 -9.18 -9.30 4.19
C GLU A 3 -9.24 -7.86 3.68
N TRP A 4 -9.91 -7.00 4.44
CA TRP A 4 -9.88 -5.56 4.22
C TRP A 4 -8.48 -5.06 4.53
N PHE A 5 -7.85 -4.41 3.55
CA PHE A 5 -6.54 -3.81 3.70
C PHE A 5 -6.70 -2.35 4.15
N PRO A 6 -6.16 -1.98 5.32
CA PRO A 6 -6.18 -0.59 5.74
C PRO A 6 -5.38 0.30 4.78
N PRO A 7 -5.81 1.55 4.54
CA PRO A 7 -4.91 2.58 4.03
C PRO A 7 -3.66 2.67 4.92
N TYR A 8 -2.52 3.06 4.34
CA TYR A 8 -1.32 3.35 5.12
C TYR A 8 -1.64 4.38 6.23
N ASN A 9 -1.09 4.16 7.43
CA ASN A 9 -1.16 5.10 8.56
C ASN A 9 -2.52 5.26 9.25
N VAL A 10 -3.43 4.28 9.17
CA VAL A 10 -4.71 4.26 9.92
C VAL A 10 -4.61 3.64 11.32
N SER A 11 -3.47 3.05 11.67
CA SER A 11 -3.24 2.59 13.04
C SER A 11 -2.85 3.76 13.93
N ASN A 12 -3.54 3.91 15.05
CA ASN A 12 -3.10 4.81 16.12
C ASN A 12 -1.74 4.37 16.72
N ASP A 13 -1.37 3.10 16.53
CA ASP A 13 -0.17 2.46 17.06
C ASP A 13 1.07 2.65 16.21
N PHE A 14 1.14 3.68 15.35
CA PHE A 14 2.45 4.26 15.06
C PHE A 14 2.94 4.93 16.35
N LYS A 15 3.39 4.11 17.30
CA LYS A 15 4.52 4.45 18.16
C LYS A 15 5.70 4.39 17.22
N PRO A 16 6.20 5.54 16.82
CA PRO A 16 7.30 5.50 15.90
C PRO A 16 8.45 4.82 16.68
N GLN A 17 9.00 3.77 16.07
CA GLN A 17 9.77 2.73 16.75
C GLN A 17 11.14 3.32 17.10
N PHE A 18 11.20 4.01 18.22
CA PHE A 18 12.32 4.87 18.58
C PHE A 18 12.80 4.51 19.99
N GLU A 19 13.54 3.42 20.04
CA GLU A 19 14.49 3.18 21.14
C GLU A 19 15.84 2.91 20.48
N THR A 20 16.34 3.90 19.73
CA THR A 20 17.63 3.79 19.03
C THR A 20 18.68 4.66 19.70
N GLU A 21 19.95 4.27 19.61
CA GLU A 21 21.08 5.06 20.13
C GLU A 21 21.14 6.45 19.49
N ALA A 22 20.79 6.55 18.20
CA ALA A 22 20.74 7.82 17.47
C ALA A 22 19.73 8.80 18.08
N GLU A 23 18.56 8.32 18.49
CA GLU A 23 17.56 9.16 19.15
C GLU A 23 18.03 9.61 20.55
N ALA A 24 18.65 8.71 21.32
CA ALA A 24 19.23 9.05 22.61
C ALA A 24 20.29 10.17 22.48
N ALA A 25 21.15 10.09 21.46
CA ALA A 25 22.13 11.12 21.15
C ALA A 25 21.48 12.46 20.71
N LEU A 26 20.40 12.43 19.93
CA LEU A 26 19.67 13.65 19.56
C LEU A 26 19.02 14.30 20.79
N ARG A 27 18.45 13.50 21.70
CA ARG A 27 17.86 13.98 22.95
C ARG A 27 18.89 14.61 23.88
N SER A 28 20.08 14.01 24.02
CA SER A 28 21.17 14.57 24.84
C SER A 28 21.66 15.92 24.32
N LEU A 29 21.53 16.17 23.01
CA LEU A 29 21.82 17.46 22.36
C LEU A 29 20.65 18.47 22.41
N GLY A 30 19.56 18.15 23.12
CA GLY A 30 18.35 18.98 23.17
C GLY A 30 17.55 19.01 21.86
N ARG A 31 17.86 18.13 20.90
CA ARG A 31 17.19 18.03 19.60
C ARG A 31 16.06 17.02 19.67
N ASN A 32 14.94 17.42 20.27
CA ASN A 32 13.76 16.58 20.37
C ASN A 32 12.98 16.58 19.04
N PRO A 33 12.77 15.41 18.40
CA PRO A 33 11.96 15.35 17.19
C PRO A 33 10.50 15.70 17.50
N LYS A 34 9.90 16.57 16.68
CA LYS A 34 8.48 16.95 16.77
C LYS A 34 7.66 16.10 15.81
N PHE A 35 6.82 15.22 16.34
CA PHE A 35 6.02 14.30 15.54
C PHE A 35 4.63 14.81 15.18
N ASP A 36 4.26 15.99 15.67
CA ASP A 36 2.96 16.64 15.44
C ASP A 36 2.62 16.79 13.96
N HIS A 37 3.65 16.93 13.11
CA HIS A 37 3.48 16.99 11.66
C HIS A 37 2.91 15.68 11.11
N PHE A 38 3.38 14.53 11.60
CA PHE A 38 2.90 13.22 11.16
C PHE A 38 1.46 12.96 11.61
N HIS A 39 1.04 13.49 12.76
CA HIS A 39 -0.34 13.39 13.22
C HIS A 39 -1.33 14.08 12.26
N LYS A 40 -0.93 15.22 11.66
CA LYS A 40 -1.76 15.93 10.67
C LYS A 40 -1.85 15.20 9.33
N LEU A 41 -0.87 14.36 9.01
CA LEU A 41 -0.84 13.55 7.79
C LEU A 41 -1.55 12.20 7.95
N ARG A 42 -2.01 11.86 9.15
CA ARG A 42 -2.75 10.60 9.39
C ARG A 42 -4.14 10.67 8.80
N VAL A 43 -4.53 9.59 8.13
CA VAL A 43 -5.91 9.37 7.72
C VAL A 43 -6.73 9.09 8.97
N GLN A 44 -7.70 9.97 9.25
CA GLN A 44 -8.59 9.79 10.39
C GLN A 44 -9.77 8.92 9.98
N CYS A 45 -9.72 7.66 10.41
CA CYS A 45 -10.84 6.74 10.27
C CYS A 45 -11.80 6.84 11.45
N GLY A 46 -13.10 6.79 11.16
CA GLY A 46 -14.09 6.52 12.19
C GLY A 46 -14.07 5.07 12.68
N LYS A 47 -15.06 4.68 13.48
CA LYS A 47 -15.22 3.29 13.92
C LYS A 47 -15.46 2.36 12.74
N ARG A 48 -14.58 1.36 12.56
CA ARG A 48 -14.70 0.35 11.51
C ARG A 48 -16.04 -0.42 11.62
N PRO A 49 -16.88 -0.40 10.57
CA PRO A 49 -18.09 -1.22 10.52
C PRO A 49 -17.76 -2.72 10.46
N LYS A 50 -18.58 -3.57 11.08
CA LYS A 50 -18.39 -5.04 11.06
C LYS A 50 -18.39 -5.63 9.65
N ASN A 51 -19.13 -5.01 8.73
CA ASN A 51 -19.26 -5.45 7.35
C ASN A 51 -18.20 -4.86 6.40
N ALA A 52 -17.24 -4.05 6.89
CA ALA A 52 -16.22 -3.42 6.04
C ALA A 52 -15.42 -4.44 5.22
N SER A 53 -15.16 -5.64 5.76
CA SER A 53 -14.45 -6.72 5.03
C SER A 53 -15.34 -7.56 4.11
N SER A 54 -16.67 -7.49 4.27
CA SER A 54 -17.60 -8.39 3.57
C SER A 54 -18.46 -7.68 2.54
N ASN A 55 -18.58 -6.35 2.62
CA ASN A 55 -19.38 -5.53 1.71
C ASN A 55 -18.72 -5.27 0.35
N CYS A 56 -17.42 -5.54 0.24
CA CYS A 56 -16.65 -5.45 -0.98
C CYS A 56 -15.92 -6.77 -1.22
N LYS A 57 -16.24 -7.43 -2.34
CA LYS A 57 -15.57 -8.67 -2.77
C LYS A 57 -15.10 -8.45 -4.21
N PRO A 58 -13.90 -7.87 -4.41
CA PRO A 58 -13.45 -7.37 -5.72
C PRO A 58 -13.25 -8.49 -6.75
N ASN A 59 -13.11 -9.74 -6.30
CA ASN A 59 -13.07 -10.92 -7.15
C ASN A 59 -14.45 -11.38 -7.66
N ILE A 60 -15.54 -10.79 -7.14
CA ILE A 60 -16.93 -11.12 -7.51
C ILE A 60 -17.56 -9.95 -8.27
N GLU A 61 -17.49 -8.73 -7.73
CA GLU A 61 -18.03 -7.52 -8.35
C GLU A 61 -17.15 -6.29 -8.05
N PRO A 62 -17.13 -5.27 -8.93
CA PRO A 62 -16.41 -4.03 -8.67
C PRO A 62 -16.92 -3.31 -7.42
N CYS A 63 -16.00 -2.77 -6.62
CA CYS A 63 -16.31 -1.89 -5.50
C CYS A 63 -16.09 -0.43 -5.89
N LEU A 64 -16.81 0.46 -5.21
CA LEU A 64 -16.67 1.91 -5.38
C LEU A 64 -16.66 2.56 -4.00
N PHE A 65 -15.68 3.43 -3.77
CA PHE A 65 -15.54 4.20 -2.53
C PHE A 65 -15.42 5.68 -2.86
N ASN A 66 -15.92 6.54 -1.97
CA ASN A 66 -15.74 7.97 -2.08
C ASN A 66 -14.69 8.42 -1.06
N LEU A 67 -13.44 8.56 -1.51
CA LEU A 67 -12.30 8.86 -0.64
C LEU A 67 -12.41 10.21 0.09
N HIS A 68 -13.24 11.15 -0.39
CA HIS A 68 -13.43 12.44 0.28
C HIS A 68 -14.23 12.31 1.59
N VAL A 69 -15.15 11.35 1.66
CA VAL A 69 -16.03 11.12 2.82
C VAL A 69 -15.72 9.81 3.56
N ASP A 70 -15.11 8.86 2.87
CA ASP A 70 -14.74 7.54 3.37
C ASP A 70 -13.30 7.20 2.95
N PRO A 71 -12.30 7.87 3.57
CA PRO A 71 -10.89 7.65 3.23
C PRO A 71 -10.38 6.27 3.66
N CYS A 72 -11.19 5.49 4.39
CA CYS A 72 -10.85 4.18 4.93
C CYS A 72 -11.56 3.05 4.18
N GLU A 73 -12.29 3.37 3.10
CA GLU A 73 -12.93 2.41 2.21
C GLU A 73 -13.83 1.42 2.98
N TYR A 74 -14.55 1.92 3.99
CA TYR A 74 -15.43 1.10 4.80
C TYR A 74 -16.78 0.80 4.15
N ASN A 75 -17.24 1.66 3.24
CA ASN A 75 -18.59 1.64 2.70
C ASN A 75 -18.55 1.54 1.18
N ASN A 76 -18.75 0.33 0.67
CA ASN A 76 -18.92 0.13 -0.77
C ASN A 76 -20.22 0.78 -1.27
N VAL A 77 -20.08 1.79 -2.13
CA VAL A 77 -21.20 2.55 -2.72
C VAL A 77 -21.51 2.14 -4.17
N ALA A 78 -20.91 1.07 -4.69
CA ALA A 78 -21.03 0.66 -6.09
C ALA A 78 -22.49 0.48 -6.56
N LYS A 79 -23.33 -0.15 -5.72
CA LYS A 79 -24.76 -0.38 -6.01
C LYS A 79 -25.58 0.90 -6.04
N MET A 80 -25.17 1.92 -5.29
CA MET A 80 -25.83 3.23 -5.27
C MET A 80 -25.46 4.08 -6.49
N TYR A 81 -24.26 3.91 -7.05
CA TYR A 81 -23.75 4.71 -8.16
C TYR A 81 -23.28 3.89 -9.37
N PRO A 82 -24.15 3.06 -9.99
CA PRO A 82 -23.77 2.15 -11.08
C PRO A 82 -23.26 2.87 -12.33
N LYS A 83 -23.69 4.12 -12.57
CA LYS A 83 -23.18 4.96 -13.67
C LYS A 83 -21.71 5.32 -13.48
N ILE A 84 -21.27 5.59 -12.25
CA ILE A 84 -19.87 5.90 -11.93
C ILE A 84 -19.02 4.65 -12.09
N VAL A 85 -19.50 3.50 -11.58
CA VAL A 85 -18.84 2.20 -11.77
C VAL A 85 -18.59 1.93 -13.25
N ARG A 86 -19.61 2.07 -14.10
CA ARG A 86 -19.47 1.86 -15.55
C ARG A 86 -18.45 2.81 -16.17
N LYS A 87 -18.45 4.09 -15.80
CA LYS A 87 -17.50 5.09 -16.30
C LYS A 87 -16.06 4.74 -15.93
N LEU A 88 -15.81 4.34 -14.68
CA LEU A 88 -14.47 3.95 -14.23
C LEU A 88 -14.02 2.62 -14.87
N TRP A 89 -14.94 1.67 -15.02
CA TRP A 89 -14.66 0.41 -15.71
C TRP A 89 -14.25 0.62 -17.17
N GLN A 90 -14.95 1.51 -17.89
CA GLN A 90 -14.56 1.89 -19.25
C GLN A 90 -13.16 2.50 -19.30
N LYS A 91 -12.78 3.31 -18.32
CA LYS A 91 -11.40 3.83 -18.24
C LYS A 91 -10.37 2.72 -18.05
N ILE A 92 -10.65 1.73 -17.21
CA ILE A 92 -9.76 0.56 -17.02
C ILE A 92 -9.59 -0.20 -18.33
N ILE A 93 -10.68 -0.44 -19.08
CA ILE A 93 -10.62 -1.10 -20.39
C ILE A 93 -9.71 -0.32 -21.35
N LEU A 94 -9.88 1.00 -21.45
CA LEU A 94 -9.07 1.85 -22.33
C LEU A 94 -7.59 1.83 -21.94
N LEU A 95 -7.28 1.90 -20.63
CA LEU A 95 -5.90 1.80 -20.16
C LEU A 95 -5.29 0.44 -20.51
N ASN A 96 -6.05 -0.65 -20.31
CA ASN A 96 -5.60 -2.00 -20.60
C ASN A 96 -5.27 -2.22 -22.09
N GLN A 97 -5.95 -1.52 -23.01
CA GLN A 97 -5.64 -1.60 -24.45
C GLN A 97 -4.24 -1.09 -24.79
N THR A 98 -3.70 -0.17 -23.99
CA THR A 98 -2.38 0.44 -24.19
C THR A 98 -1.33 -0.06 -23.18
N SER A 99 -1.71 -0.92 -22.25
CA SER A 99 -0.81 -1.43 -21.21
C SER A 99 0.25 -2.36 -21.82
N VAL A 100 1.50 -2.11 -21.48
CA VAL A 100 2.59 -3.06 -21.74
C VAL A 100 2.44 -4.29 -20.86
N LYS A 101 2.98 -5.43 -21.31
CA LYS A 101 2.97 -6.67 -20.51
C LYS A 101 3.75 -6.45 -19.21
N PRO A 102 3.29 -6.99 -18.08
CA PRO A 102 4.07 -7.01 -16.84
C PRO A 102 5.46 -7.60 -17.05
N ALA A 103 6.47 -6.99 -16.41
CA ALA A 103 7.87 -7.43 -16.50
C ALA A 103 8.24 -8.46 -15.42
N ASN A 104 7.26 -9.14 -14.83
CA ASN A 104 7.49 -10.23 -13.87
C ASN A 104 7.89 -11.51 -14.63
N THR A 105 9.07 -11.47 -15.23
CA THR A 105 9.70 -12.64 -15.83
C THR A 105 10.25 -13.56 -14.74
N GLU A 106 10.64 -14.77 -15.14
CA GLU A 106 11.35 -15.67 -14.25
C GLU A 106 12.60 -14.98 -13.68
N THR A 107 12.89 -15.26 -12.41
CA THR A 107 14.12 -14.79 -11.77
C THR A 107 15.31 -15.34 -12.55
N ASP A 108 16.23 -14.46 -12.93
CA ASP A 108 17.49 -14.89 -13.53
C ASP A 108 18.30 -15.67 -12.49
N LYS A 109 18.53 -16.95 -12.75
CA LYS A 109 19.29 -17.84 -11.83
C LYS A 109 20.72 -17.34 -11.63
N CYS A 110 21.27 -16.61 -12.60
CA CYS A 110 22.58 -16.00 -12.50
C CYS A 110 22.64 -14.88 -11.46
N ALA A 111 21.50 -14.37 -11.00
CA ALA A 111 21.44 -13.33 -9.97
C ALA A 111 21.55 -13.89 -8.55
N ASP A 112 21.65 -15.22 -8.35
CA ASP A 112 21.75 -15.82 -7.02
C ASP A 112 23.01 -15.30 -6.28
N PRO A 113 22.87 -14.61 -5.13
CA PRO A 113 24.02 -14.11 -4.36
C PRO A 113 25.01 -15.21 -3.96
N ASN A 114 24.59 -16.47 -3.86
CA ASN A 114 25.50 -17.60 -3.58
C ASN A 114 26.58 -17.77 -4.67
N LEU A 115 26.31 -17.28 -5.89
CA LEU A 115 27.27 -17.27 -7.00
C LEU A 115 28.21 -16.04 -6.97
N HIS A 116 27.97 -15.08 -6.07
CA HIS A 116 28.64 -13.77 -6.02
C HIS A 116 29.10 -13.40 -4.60
N GLU A 117 29.79 -14.31 -3.92
CA GLU A 117 30.33 -14.09 -2.57
C GLU A 117 29.27 -13.66 -1.53
N ASN A 118 28.02 -14.14 -1.71
CA ASN A 118 26.85 -13.78 -0.89
C ASN A 118 26.47 -12.29 -0.96
N SER A 119 26.78 -11.62 -2.07
CA SER A 119 26.46 -10.21 -2.29
C SER A 119 25.47 -10.01 -3.45
N TRP A 120 24.58 -9.01 -3.33
CA TRP A 120 23.77 -8.53 -4.44
C TRP A 120 24.60 -7.58 -5.31
N THR A 121 25.12 -8.09 -6.42
CA THR A 121 25.96 -7.34 -7.36
C THR A 121 25.46 -7.50 -8.79
N TYR A 122 26.05 -6.79 -9.74
CA TYR A 122 25.83 -7.07 -11.16
C TYR A 122 26.40 -8.44 -11.50
N TRP A 123 25.65 -9.27 -12.23
CA TRP A 123 26.13 -10.56 -12.72
C TRP A 123 26.46 -10.46 -14.20
N THR A 124 27.63 -10.97 -14.60
CA THR A 124 27.99 -11.09 -16.01
C THR A 124 27.63 -12.50 -16.50
N PRO A 125 27.27 -12.72 -17.78
CA PRO A 125 26.88 -14.05 -18.28
C PRO A 125 27.98 -15.13 -18.18
N LYS A 126 29.21 -14.76 -17.84
CA LYS A 126 30.37 -15.65 -17.85
C LYS A 126 30.58 -16.33 -16.50
N SER A 127 29.61 -17.12 -16.06
CA SER A 127 29.75 -18.28 -15.13
C SER A 127 28.41 -18.60 -14.46
N CYS A 128 27.40 -18.77 -15.31
CA CYS A 128 26.33 -19.73 -15.11
C CYS A 128 26.59 -20.85 -16.13
#